data_AF-A0A9P0KNB2-F1
#
_entry.id   AF-A0A9P0KNB2-F1
#
_cell.length_a   1.000
_cell.length_b   1.000
_cell.length_c   1.000
_cell.angle_alpha   90.00
_cell.angle_beta   90.00
_cell.angle_gamma   90.00
#
_symmetry.space_group_name_H-M   'P 1'
#
loop_
_entity.id
_entity.type
_entity.pdbx_description
1 polymer ?
#
loop_
_entity_poly.entity_id
_entity_poly.type
_entity_poly.pdbx_seq_one_letter_code
_entity_poly.pdbx_strand_id
1 'polypeptide(L)'
;MLIELYRVPLKSRRWYLRIFGWLIDLAAVNGKWLVYRRESGKNKPCLKVFRTMIAEGLLALKKNPSSLENVPSKKKAVIPGPVEDFRYDEIGHFPIYANKESSKVLE
;
A
#
# COMPACT_ATOMS: atom_id res chain seq x y z
N MET A 1 -19.41 -18.52 -6.73
CA MET A 1 -20.01 -17.50 -7.64
C MET A 1 -18.95 -16.93 -8.59
N LEU A 2 -19.28 -16.44 -9.79
CA LEU A 2 -18.28 -15.88 -10.73
C LEU A 2 -17.40 -14.79 -10.11
N ILE A 3 -17.92 -14.06 -9.11
CA ILE A 3 -17.22 -13.02 -8.37
C ILE A 3 -16.00 -13.56 -7.59
N GLU A 4 -16.04 -14.80 -7.08
CA GLU A 4 -14.93 -15.37 -6.30
C GLU A 4 -13.72 -15.69 -7.17
N LEU A 5 -13.95 -16.10 -8.42
CA LEU A 5 -12.88 -16.50 -9.35
C LEU A 5 -12.08 -15.30 -9.87
N TYR A 6 -12.69 -14.11 -9.90
CA TYR A 6 -12.11 -12.90 -10.48
C TYR A 6 -11.95 -11.75 -9.48
N ARG A 7 -12.03 -12.05 -8.17
CA ARG A 7 -11.95 -11.07 -7.10
C ARG A 7 -10.63 -10.30 -7.14
N VAL A 8 -10.68 -8.97 -7.06
CA VAL A 8 -9.46 -8.15 -6.96
C VAL A 8 -8.86 -8.28 -5.54
N PRO A 9 -7.63 -8.83 -5.38
CA PRO A 9 -7.01 -8.98 -4.06
C PRO A 9 -6.41 -7.64 -3.59
N LEU A 10 -7.25 -6.72 -3.13
CA LEU A 10 -6.80 -5.46 -2.52
C LEU A 10 -6.37 -5.71 -1.07
N LYS A 11 -5.07 -5.94 -0.86
CA LYS A 11 -4.50 -6.07 0.49
C LYS A 11 -4.30 -4.68 1.09
N SER A 12 -5.35 -4.16 1.73
CA SER A 12 -5.30 -2.87 2.45
C SER A 12 -5.82 -2.99 3.87
N ARG A 13 -5.25 -2.17 4.77
CA ARG A 13 -5.72 -1.97 6.15
C ARG A 13 -7.02 -1.18 6.21
N ARG A 14 -7.34 -0.42 5.15
CA ARG A 14 -8.58 0.37 5.07
C ARG A 14 -9.72 -0.51 4.59
N TRP A 15 -10.68 -0.77 5.46
CA TRP A 15 -11.80 -1.69 5.21
C TRP A 15 -12.64 -1.31 3.97
N TYR A 16 -12.84 -0.01 3.72
CA TYR A 16 -13.64 0.48 2.59
C TYR A 16 -13.07 0.09 1.22
N LEU A 17 -11.74 -0.10 1.10
CA LEU A 17 -11.13 -0.54 -0.15
C LEU A 17 -11.56 -1.96 -0.54
N ARG A 18 -11.93 -2.79 0.45
CA ARG A 18 -12.50 -4.13 0.16
C ARG A 18 -13.89 -4.01 -0.47
N ILE A 19 -14.70 -3.07 0.00
CA ILE A 19 -16.03 -2.77 -0.58
C ILE A 19 -15.87 -2.17 -1.97
N PHE A 20 -14.92 -1.25 -2.15
CA PHE A 20 -14.62 -0.68 -3.45
C PHE A 20 -14.19 -1.74 -4.47
N GLY A 21 -13.33 -2.69 -4.08
CA GLY A 21 -12.96 -3.82 -4.93
C GLY A 21 -14.19 -4.66 -5.32
N TRP A 22 -15.08 -4.92 -4.37
CA TRP A 22 -16.34 -5.63 -4.64
C TRP A 22 -17.25 -4.88 -5.62
N LEU A 23 -17.36 -3.55 -5.48
CA LEU A 23 -18.10 -2.68 -6.42
C LEU A 23 -17.55 -2.74 -7.84
N ILE A 24 -16.21 -2.74 -8.00
CA ILE A 24 -15.58 -2.90 -9.31
C ILE A 24 -15.92 -4.27 -9.92
N ASP A 25 -15.79 -5.34 -9.14
CA ASP A 25 -16.11 -6.69 -9.62
C ASP A 25 -17.59 -6.82 -9.99
N LEU A 26 -18.50 -6.20 -9.22
CA LEU A 26 -19.92 -6.13 -9.53
C LEU A 26 -20.19 -5.38 -10.84
N ALA A 27 -19.59 -4.20 -11.03
CA ALA A 27 -19.77 -3.40 -12.24
C ALA A 27 -19.21 -4.12 -13.49
N ALA A 28 -18.03 -4.74 -13.38
CA ALA A 28 -17.39 -5.45 -14.48
C ALA A 28 -18.16 -6.72 -14.90
N VAL A 29 -18.62 -7.53 -13.92
CA VAL A 29 -19.26 -8.83 -14.18
C VAL A 29 -20.77 -8.72 -14.40
N ASN A 30 -21.47 -7.92 -13.60
CA ASN A 30 -22.94 -7.85 -13.70
C ASN A 30 -23.39 -6.73 -14.63
N GLY A 31 -22.79 -5.55 -14.55
CA GLY A 31 -23.20 -4.41 -15.38
C GLY A 31 -22.82 -4.60 -16.86
N LYS A 32 -21.53 -4.82 -17.12
CA LYS A 32 -21.02 -4.86 -18.49
C LYS A 32 -21.10 -6.24 -19.14
N TRP A 33 -20.74 -7.30 -18.43
CA TRP A 33 -20.66 -8.63 -19.04
C TRP A 33 -22.04 -9.26 -19.30
N LEU A 34 -23.04 -9.10 -18.42
CA LEU A 34 -24.39 -9.62 -18.70
C LEU A 34 -25.07 -8.90 -19.86
N VAL A 35 -24.91 -7.58 -19.95
CA VAL A 35 -25.42 -6.77 -21.07
C VAL A 35 -24.73 -7.18 -22.36
N TYR A 36 -23.40 -7.27 -22.35
CA TYR A 36 -22.63 -7.73 -23.50
C TYR A 36 -23.06 -9.14 -23.96
N ARG A 37 -23.39 -10.04 -23.03
CA ARG A 37 -23.86 -11.40 -23.34
C ARG A 37 -25.29 -11.46 -23.88
N ARG A 38 -26.11 -10.45 -23.59
CA ARG A 38 -27.46 -10.30 -24.16
C ARG A 38 -27.38 -9.82 -25.60
N GLU A 39 -26.46 -8.90 -25.87
CA GLU A 39 -26.35 -8.18 -27.14
C GLU A 39 -25.42 -8.90 -28.13
N SER A 40 -24.35 -9.53 -27.64
CA SER A 40 -23.52 -10.44 -28.42
C SER A 40 -24.17 -11.81 -28.48
N GLY A 41 -24.61 -12.21 -29.67
CA GLY A 41 -25.27 -13.48 -29.97
C GLY A 41 -24.41 -14.73 -29.68
N LYS A 42 -24.21 -15.62 -30.65
CA LYS A 42 -23.57 -16.93 -30.39
C LYS A 42 -22.06 -16.85 -30.05
N ASN A 43 -21.38 -15.77 -30.42
CA ASN A 43 -19.95 -15.59 -30.21
C ASN A 43 -19.69 -14.72 -28.97
N LYS A 44 -19.57 -15.37 -27.81
CA LYS A 44 -19.31 -14.72 -26.51
C LYS A 44 -17.84 -14.97 -26.12
N PRO A 45 -17.00 -13.92 -25.99
CA PRO A 45 -15.62 -14.07 -25.52
C PRO A 45 -15.63 -14.54 -24.06
N CYS A 46 -14.60 -15.26 -23.61
CA CYS A 46 -14.52 -15.63 -22.20
C CYS A 46 -14.46 -14.38 -21.29
N LEU A 47 -14.99 -14.46 -20.05
CA LEU A 47 -14.97 -13.35 -19.09
C LEU A 47 -13.56 -12.79 -18.83
N LYS A 48 -12.54 -13.64 -18.89
CA LYS A 48 -11.13 -13.22 -18.81
C LYS A 48 -10.75 -12.27 -19.96
N VAL A 49 -11.09 -12.62 -21.20
CA VAL A 49 -10.83 -11.83 -22.41
C VAL A 49 -11.63 -10.53 -22.38
N PHE A 50 -12.86 -10.58 -21.87
CA PHE A 50 -13.66 -9.38 -21.68
C PHE A 50 -13.03 -8.40 -20.67
N ARG A 51 -12.48 -8.90 -19.56
CA ARG A 51 -11.76 -8.06 -18.59
C ARG A 51 -10.48 -7.45 -19.18
N THR A 52 -9.74 -8.17 -20.03
CA THR A 52 -8.56 -7.59 -20.70
C THR A 52 -8.96 -6.51 -21.69
N MET A 53 -10.02 -6.69 -22.47
CA MET A 53 -10.56 -5.65 -23.36
C MET A 53 -10.96 -4.37 -22.61
N ILE A 54 -11.62 -4.51 -21.45
CA ILE A 54 -11.96 -3.36 -20.60
C ILE A 54 -10.69 -2.66 -20.11
N ALA A 55 -9.69 -3.42 -19.66
CA ALA A 55 -8.43 -2.87 -19.17
C ALA A 55 -7.67 -2.12 -20.28
N GLU A 56 -7.61 -2.68 -21.49
CA GLU A 56 -7.03 -2.04 -22.66
C GLU A 56 -7.74 -0.74 -23.03
N GLY A 57 -9.08 -0.74 -23.04
CA GLY A 57 -9.87 0.48 -23.31
C GLY A 57 -9.63 1.58 -22.28
N LEU A 58 -9.56 1.22 -21.00
CA LEU A 58 -9.24 2.17 -19.92
C LEU A 58 -7.79 2.66 -19.98
N LEU A 59 -6.86 1.80 -20.38
CA LEU A 59 -5.44 2.16 -20.52
C LEU A 59 -5.22 3.06 -21.75
N ALA A 60 -5.92 2.82 -22.84
CA ALA A 60 -5.88 3.64 -24.05
C ALA A 60 -6.37 5.07 -23.76
N LEU A 61 -7.43 5.22 -22.95
CA LEU A 61 -7.89 6.53 -22.49
C LEU A 61 -6.85 7.25 -21.62
N LYS A 62 -6.03 6.49 -20.89
CA LYS A 62 -4.99 7.00 -19.99
C LYS A 62 -3.74 7.53 -20.70
N LYS A 63 -3.64 7.43 -22.03
CA LYS A 63 -2.51 7.96 -22.82
C LYS A 63 -2.51 9.48 -23.01
N ASN A 64 -3.49 10.20 -22.47
CA ASN A 64 -3.42 11.66 -22.30
C ASN A 64 -3.34 12.09 -20.82
N PRO A 65 -2.18 11.93 -20.15
CA PRO A 65 -1.89 12.59 -18.88
C PRO A 65 -0.86 13.71 -19.07
N SER A 66 -0.96 14.51 -20.14
CA SER A 66 0.04 15.55 -20.47
C SER A 66 -0.38 16.99 -20.16
N SER A 67 -1.43 17.22 -19.35
CA SER A 67 -1.75 18.57 -18.88
C SER A 67 -1.78 18.73 -17.35
N LEU A 68 -1.39 17.71 -16.59
CA LEU A 68 -1.07 17.91 -15.18
C LEU A 68 0.44 17.99 -15.07
N GLU A 69 0.88 19.24 -15.13
CA GLU A 69 2.18 19.81 -14.75
C GLU A 69 3.13 18.82 -14.07
N ASN A 70 4.38 18.82 -14.53
CA ASN A 70 5.54 18.23 -13.86
C ASN A 70 5.59 18.66 -12.39
N VAL A 71 4.89 17.97 -11.49
CA VAL A 71 5.10 18.14 -10.06
C VAL A 71 6.33 17.30 -9.71
N PRO A 72 7.48 17.90 -9.36
CA PRO A 72 8.63 17.13 -8.94
C PRO A 72 8.23 16.26 -7.75
N SER A 73 8.56 14.97 -7.84
CA SER A 73 8.33 13.98 -6.77
C SER A 73 8.82 14.57 -5.45
N LYS A 74 7.89 14.86 -4.52
CA LYS A 74 8.24 15.31 -3.18
C LYS A 74 9.10 14.23 -2.54
N LYS A 75 10.42 14.44 -2.52
CA LYS A 75 11.35 13.61 -1.76
C LYS A 75 10.82 13.60 -0.33
N LYS A 76 10.51 12.41 0.20
CA LYS A 76 10.12 12.27 1.61
C LYS A 76 11.21 12.95 2.45
N ALA A 77 10.81 13.85 3.34
CA ALA A 77 11.74 14.48 4.26
C ALA A 77 12.48 13.37 5.01
N VAL A 78 13.80 13.27 4.80
CA VAL A 78 14.65 12.40 5.59
C VAL A 78 14.70 13.04 6.96
N ILE A 79 13.97 12.46 7.92
CA ILE A 79 14.09 12.84 9.32
C ILE A 79 15.51 12.39 9.72
N PRO A 80 16.41 13.30 10.14
CA PRO A 80 17.71 12.87 10.65
C PRO A 80 17.45 11.96 11.85
N GLY A 81 17.98 10.74 11.80
CA GLY A 81 17.94 9.84 12.95
C GLY A 81 18.67 10.45 14.15
N PRO A 82 18.45 9.95 15.36
CA PRO A 82 19.23 10.34 16.53
C PRO A 82 20.72 10.16 16.24
N VAL A 83 21.57 11.07 16.73
CA VAL A 83 23.03 11.00 16.60
C VAL A 83 23.52 9.68 17.22
N GLU A 84 24.30 8.90 16.47
CA GLU A 84 24.71 7.53 16.86
C GLU A 84 25.51 7.50 18.18
N ASP A 85 26.14 8.61 18.58
CA ASP A 85 26.88 8.73 19.86
C ASP A 85 25.98 8.51 21.08
N PHE A 86 24.68 8.81 21.01
CA PHE A 86 23.73 8.50 22.08
C PHE A 86 23.22 7.06 22.03
N ARG A 87 23.41 6.36 20.92
CA ARG A 87 22.82 5.04 20.66
C ARG A 87 23.64 3.91 21.26
N TYR A 88 24.94 4.10 21.44
CA TYR A 88 25.87 3.08 21.97
C TYR A 88 26.63 3.51 23.23
N ASP A 89 26.12 4.47 24.01
CA ASP A 89 26.73 4.78 25.30
C ASP A 89 26.38 3.67 26.32
N GLU A 90 27.09 2.54 26.20
CA GLU A 90 26.93 1.33 27.03
C GLU A 90 27.54 1.48 28.44
N ILE A 91 27.99 2.68 28.83
CA ILE A 91 28.84 2.89 30.00
C ILE A 91 28.05 3.50 31.18
N GLY A 92 26.82 3.99 30.97
CA GLY A 92 26.08 4.76 31.96
C GLY A 92 25.37 3.98 33.08
N HIS A 93 25.46 2.65 33.15
CA HIS A 93 24.65 1.84 34.09
C HIS A 93 25.46 0.99 35.07
N PHE A 94 26.79 1.06 35.03
CA PHE A 94 27.60 0.30 35.98
C PHE A 94 27.59 0.97 37.36
N PRO A 95 27.31 0.24 38.44
CA PRO A 95 27.40 0.78 39.79
C PRO A 95 28.83 1.22 40.08
N ILE A 96 28.99 2.49 40.48
CA ILE A 96 30.27 3.05 40.92
C ILE A 96 30.52 2.51 42.34
N TYR A 97 31.45 1.57 42.47
CA TYR A 97 31.92 1.14 43.78
C TYR A 97 32.88 2.20 44.32
N ALA A 98 32.39 3.06 45.22
CA ALA A 98 33.25 3.91 46.02
C ALA A 98 34.08 3.03 46.96
N ASN A 99 35.41 3.13 46.91
CA ASN A 99 36.27 2.53 47.91
C ASN A 99 35.95 3.16 49.27
N LYS A 100 35.74 2.30 50.28
CA LYS A 100 35.52 2.72 51.67
C LYS A 100 36.79 3.35 52.21
N GLU A 101 36.95 4.65 52.03
CA GLU A 101 37.93 5.41 52.80
C GLU A 101 37.51 5.32 54.27
N SER A 102 38.33 4.61 55.05
CA SER A 102 38.23 4.59 56.51
C SER A 102 38.29 6.03 57.00
N SER A 103 37.19 6.52 57.58
CA SER A 103 37.11 7.83 58.21
C SER A 103 38.28 7.98 59.20
N LYS A 104 39.27 8.81 58.87
CA LYS A 104 40.23 9.28 59.85
C LYS A 104 39.49 10.29 60.74
N VAL A 105 39.28 9.90 61.98
CA VAL A 105 38.92 10.80 63.08
C VAL A 105 40.05 11.82 63.17
N LEU A 106 39.73 13.09 62.97
CA LEU A 106 40.62 14.20 63.26
C LEU A 106 40.59 14.41 64.78
N GLU A 107 41.74 14.19 65.43
CA GLU A 107 42.06 14.71 66.77
C GLU A 107 42.39 16.20 66.71
#